data_AF-A0AAV5YTA1-F1
#
_entry.id   AF-A0AAV5YTA1-F1
#
_cell.length_a   1.000
_cell.length_b   1.000
_cell.length_c   1.000
_cell.angle_alpha   90.00
_cell.angle_beta   90.00
_cell.angle_gamma   90.00
#
_symmetry.space_group_name_H-M   'P 1'
#
loop_
_entity.id
_entity.type
_entity.pdbx_description
1 polymer ?
#
loop_
_entity_poly.entity_id
_entity_poly.type
_entity_poly.pdbx_seq_one_letter_code
_entity_poly.pdbx_strand_id
1 'polypeptide(L)'
;MKKYYLMAPGPTPVPSNVLLAMAQPMIHHRTPEYEALFIEVRAGLKRLFQTSQDVIPFTSSGTGALEAAVVNTLSAGDTVLVLRAGKFGERWDEICRTYGVTVIPLDAPFGHTVPAEAFERALRAHPEAKAVLMQHSESSTGVLHDVRGIAAVTR
;
A
#
# COMPACT_ATOMS: atom_id res chain seq x y z
N MET A 1 31.64 -7.61 -15.17
CA MET A 1 30.64 -7.81 -14.08
C MET A 1 29.59 -8.81 -14.57
N LYS A 2 29.22 -9.81 -13.77
CA LYS A 2 28.17 -10.77 -14.14
C LYS A 2 26.79 -10.08 -14.08
N LYS A 3 25.97 -10.18 -15.12
CA LYS A 3 24.62 -9.62 -15.14
C LYS A 3 23.66 -10.60 -14.47
N TYR A 4 23.10 -10.21 -13.33
CA TYR A 4 22.12 -11.01 -12.60
C TYR A 4 20.70 -10.64 -13.05
N TYR A 5 19.94 -11.64 -13.48
CA TYR A 5 18.52 -11.49 -13.77
C TYR A 5 17.74 -12.06 -12.59
N LEU A 6 17.07 -11.18 -11.84
CA LEU A 6 16.19 -11.57 -10.75
C LEU A 6 14.75 -11.58 -11.26
N MET A 7 14.20 -12.79 -11.46
CA MET A 7 12.83 -13.02 -11.95
C MET A 7 11.89 -13.42 -10.80
N ALA A 8 12.14 -12.88 -9.61
CA ALA A 8 11.25 -12.99 -8.45
C ALA A 8 10.13 -11.92 -8.53
N PRO A 9 9.01 -12.09 -7.83
CA PRO A 9 7.98 -11.04 -7.69
C PRO A 9 8.50 -9.79 -6.96
N GLY A 10 9.65 -9.88 -6.30
CA GLY A 10 10.37 -8.77 -5.68
C GLY A 10 11.51 -9.29 -4.79
N PRO A 11 12.61 -8.53 -4.62
CA PRO A 11 12.96 -7.33 -5.38
C PRO A 11 13.26 -7.66 -6.86
N THR A 12 13.39 -6.63 -7.70
CA THR A 12 13.78 -6.76 -9.13
C THR A 12 15.03 -5.90 -9.41
N PRO A 13 15.75 -6.14 -10.51
CA PRO A 13 16.95 -5.36 -10.83
C PRO A 13 16.64 -3.87 -10.99
N VAL A 14 17.43 -3.02 -10.34
CA VAL A 14 17.29 -1.56 -10.42
C VAL A 14 17.88 -1.05 -11.75
N PRO A 15 17.19 -0.15 -12.49
CA PRO A 15 17.72 0.46 -13.70
C PRO A 15 19.07 1.16 -13.46
N SER A 16 20.01 1.03 -14.40
CA SER A 16 21.38 1.54 -14.24
C SER A 16 21.45 3.05 -13.98
N ASN A 17 20.57 3.84 -14.58
CA ASN A 17 20.51 5.29 -14.34
C ASN A 17 20.08 5.62 -12.90
N VAL A 18 19.21 4.81 -12.29
CA VAL A 18 18.82 4.97 -10.88
C VAL A 18 19.99 4.60 -9.96
N LEU A 19 20.75 3.54 -10.28
CA LEU A 19 21.97 3.19 -9.54
C LEU A 19 23.03 4.30 -9.60
N LEU A 20 23.20 4.92 -10.76
CA LEU A 20 24.13 6.06 -10.93
C LEU A 20 23.68 7.30 -10.15
N ALA A 21 22.37 7.54 -10.04
CA ALA A 21 21.82 8.61 -9.20
C ALA A 21 22.06 8.33 -7.71
N MET A 22 21.89 7.09 -7.26
CA MET A 22 22.19 6.68 -5.88
C MET A 22 23.68 6.75 -5.53
N ALA A 23 24.57 6.72 -6.53
CA ALA A 23 26.02 6.83 -6.34
C ALA A 23 26.53 8.28 -6.25
N GLN A 24 25.66 9.28 -6.41
CA GLN A 24 26.06 10.69 -6.27
C GLN A 24 26.43 11.03 -4.81
N PRO A 25 27.29 12.03 -4.58
CA PRO A 25 27.58 12.51 -3.23
C PRO A 25 26.32 12.94 -2.50
N MET A 26 26.27 12.68 -1.18
CA MET A 26 25.16 13.13 -0.35
C MET A 26 25.11 14.65 -0.29
N ILE A 27 23.92 15.21 -0.49
CA ILE A 27 23.64 16.62 -0.26
C ILE A 27 23.04 16.81 1.14
N HIS A 28 23.31 17.96 1.77
CA HIS A 28 22.83 18.26 3.11
C HIS A 28 21.34 18.64 3.09
N HIS A 29 20.51 17.94 3.85
CA HIS A 29 19.03 18.05 3.83
C HIS A 29 18.43 19.43 4.17
N ARG A 30 19.24 20.40 4.62
CA ARG A 30 18.81 21.78 4.91
C ARG A 30 19.37 22.82 3.92
N THR A 31 19.91 22.40 2.78
CA THR A 31 20.40 23.32 1.74
C THR A 31 19.30 23.66 0.74
N PRO A 32 19.40 24.81 0.04
CA PRO A 32 18.48 25.15 -1.05
C PRO A 32 18.45 24.11 -2.17
N GLU A 33 19.57 23.42 -2.41
CA GLU A 33 19.67 22.34 -3.39
C GLU A 33 18.78 21.15 -3.03
N TYR A 34 18.81 20.70 -1.75
CA TYR A 34 17.93 19.63 -1.29
C TYR A 34 16.45 20.05 -1.32
N GLU A 35 16.16 21.29 -0.91
CA GLU A 35 14.79 21.82 -0.95
C GLU A 35 14.22 21.78 -2.37
N ALA A 36 14.97 22.25 -3.37
CA ALA A 36 14.57 22.21 -4.77
C ALA A 36 14.33 20.77 -5.25
N LEU A 37 15.24 19.85 -4.94
CA LEU A 37 15.09 18.42 -5.26
C LEU A 37 13.83 17.82 -4.62
N PHE A 38 13.59 18.11 -3.35
CA PHE A 38 12.45 17.55 -2.63
C PHE A 38 11.12 18.07 -3.17
N ILE A 39 11.05 19.35 -3.56
CA ILE A 39 9.89 19.94 -4.24
C ILE A 39 9.62 19.23 -5.57
N GLU A 40 10.65 19.03 -6.39
CA GLU A 40 10.54 18.33 -7.67
C GLU A 40 10.02 16.90 -7.49
N VAL A 41 10.62 16.14 -6.56
CA VAL A 41 10.21 14.77 -6.25
C VAL A 41 8.75 14.71 -5.81
N ARG A 42 8.31 15.61 -4.91
CA ARG A 42 6.92 15.67 -4.46
C ARG A 42 5.95 15.97 -5.61
N ALA A 43 6.30 16.88 -6.52
CA ALA A 43 5.48 17.15 -7.70
C ALA A 43 5.41 15.93 -8.64
N GLY A 44 6.54 15.26 -8.85
CA GLY A 44 6.61 14.01 -9.62
C GLY A 44 5.75 12.89 -9.04
N LEU A 45 5.75 12.72 -7.71
CA LEU A 45 4.92 11.73 -7.01
C LEU A 45 3.41 12.00 -7.23
N LYS A 46 2.96 13.25 -7.14
CA LYS A 46 1.56 13.61 -7.43
C LYS A 46 1.15 13.24 -8.85
N ARG A 47 2.03 13.50 -9.82
CA ARG A 47 1.83 13.10 -11.22
C ARG A 47 1.78 11.57 -11.38
N LEU A 48 2.67 10.84 -10.72
CA LEU A 48 2.74 9.38 -10.78
C LEU A 48 1.47 8.72 -10.24
N PHE A 49 0.99 9.18 -9.09
CA PHE A 49 -0.23 8.66 -8.46
C PHE A 49 -1.52 9.27 -9.01
N GLN A 50 -1.42 10.21 -9.96
CA GLN A 50 -2.55 10.92 -10.57
C GLN A 50 -3.48 11.57 -9.52
N THR A 51 -2.89 12.26 -8.53
CA THR A 51 -3.63 12.88 -7.43
C THR A 51 -3.26 14.35 -7.26
N SER A 52 -4.20 15.16 -6.76
CA SER A 52 -3.96 16.53 -6.31
C SER A 52 -3.49 16.60 -4.84
N GLN A 53 -3.69 15.52 -4.08
CA GLN A 53 -3.32 15.43 -2.66
C GLN A 53 -1.81 15.29 -2.47
N ASP A 54 -1.34 15.52 -1.25
CA ASP A 54 0.05 15.27 -0.90
C ASP A 54 0.38 13.78 -0.90
N VAL A 55 1.55 13.43 -1.45
CA VAL A 55 2.12 12.07 -1.41
C VAL A 55 3.34 12.12 -0.50
N ILE A 56 3.30 11.33 0.57
CA ILE A 56 4.34 11.32 1.61
C ILE A 56 5.32 10.19 1.30
N PRO A 57 6.61 10.49 1.05
CA PRO A 57 7.63 9.45 0.93
C PRO A 57 8.00 8.91 2.32
N PHE A 58 8.15 7.58 2.42
CA PHE A 58 8.61 6.93 3.65
C PHE A 58 10.02 6.37 3.47
N THR A 59 10.87 6.54 4.47
CA THR A 59 12.19 5.89 4.56
C THR A 59 12.06 4.49 5.15
N SER A 60 11.13 3.70 4.63
CA SER A 60 10.82 2.34 5.09
C SER A 60 10.44 1.45 3.89
N SER A 61 10.22 0.16 4.15
CA SER A 61 9.64 -0.75 3.15
C SER A 61 8.13 -0.49 3.00
N GLY A 62 7.49 -1.15 2.01
CA GLY A 62 6.04 -1.07 1.82
C GLY A 62 5.23 -1.37 3.09
N THR A 63 5.67 -2.35 3.90
CA THR A 63 5.02 -2.69 5.19
C THR A 63 4.99 -1.49 6.14
N GLY A 64 6.04 -0.68 6.21
CA GLY A 64 6.07 0.50 7.07
C GLY A 64 5.06 1.56 6.64
N ALA A 65 4.77 1.66 5.34
CA ALA A 65 3.70 2.53 4.84
C ALA A 65 2.30 1.97 5.16
N LEU A 66 2.11 0.64 5.14
CA LEU A 66 0.85 0.01 5.59
C LEU A 66 0.61 0.31 7.08
N GLU A 67 1.63 0.11 7.92
CA GLU A 67 1.58 0.41 9.34
C GLU A 67 1.27 1.90 9.59
N ALA A 68 1.97 2.80 8.90
CA ALA A 68 1.73 4.23 8.98
C ALA A 68 0.28 4.60 8.64
N ALA A 69 -0.34 3.93 7.65
CA ALA A 69 -1.75 4.15 7.33
C ALA A 69 -2.66 3.76 8.50
N VAL A 70 -2.45 2.60 9.13
CA VAL A 70 -3.25 2.16 10.28
C VAL A 70 -3.11 3.11 11.46
N VAL A 71 -1.87 3.36 11.90
CA VAL A 71 -1.64 4.10 13.16
C VAL A 71 -2.02 5.59 13.09
N ASN A 72 -2.11 6.17 11.89
CA ASN A 72 -2.48 7.57 11.72
C ASN A 72 -3.98 7.77 11.41
N THR A 73 -4.70 6.72 10.99
CA THR A 73 -6.11 6.86 10.55
C THR A 73 -7.11 6.08 11.40
N LEU A 74 -6.62 5.15 12.22
CA LEU A 74 -7.43 4.28 13.08
C LEU A 74 -6.98 4.37 14.53
N SER A 75 -7.86 3.98 15.44
CA SER A 75 -7.65 3.92 16.88
C SER A 75 -8.04 2.54 17.40
N ALA A 76 -7.50 2.14 18.55
CA ALA A 76 -7.90 0.90 19.20
C ALA A 76 -9.42 0.88 19.43
N GLY A 77 -10.07 -0.25 19.12
CA GLY A 77 -11.51 -0.42 19.14
C GLY A 77 -12.23 -0.06 17.83
N ASP A 78 -11.60 0.68 16.91
CA ASP A 78 -12.18 0.88 15.57
C ASP A 78 -12.35 -0.47 14.87
N THR A 79 -13.38 -0.60 14.04
CA THR A 79 -13.64 -1.80 13.22
C THR A 79 -13.29 -1.54 11.77
N VAL A 80 -12.66 -2.50 11.10
CA VAL A 80 -12.31 -2.42 9.67
C VAL A 80 -12.65 -3.70 8.92
N LEU A 81 -12.98 -3.56 7.64
CA LEU A 81 -13.06 -4.68 6.72
C LEU A 81 -11.70 -4.88 6.03
N VAL A 82 -11.17 -6.11 6.04
CA VAL A 82 -9.89 -6.42 5.39
C VAL A 82 -10.10 -7.48 4.32
N LEU A 83 -9.77 -7.17 3.07
CA LEU A 83 -9.76 -8.16 1.99
C LEU A 83 -8.50 -9.02 2.13
N ARG A 84 -8.69 -10.35 2.20
CA ARG A 84 -7.60 -11.32 2.30
C ARG A 84 -7.67 -12.34 1.16
N ALA A 85 -6.76 -12.19 0.20
CA ALA A 85 -6.58 -13.12 -0.92
C ALA A 85 -5.14 -13.67 -1.00
N GLY A 86 -4.35 -13.46 0.06
CA GLY A 86 -2.94 -13.83 0.12
C GLY A 86 -2.19 -13.15 1.28
N LYS A 87 -0.86 -13.21 1.23
CA LYS A 87 0.03 -12.81 2.32
C LYS A 87 -0.03 -11.32 2.65
N PHE A 88 -0.30 -10.45 1.68
CA PHE A 88 -0.42 -9.01 1.95
C PHE A 88 -1.80 -8.62 2.50
N GLY A 89 -2.84 -9.42 2.20
CA GLY A 89 -4.11 -9.43 2.93
C GLY A 89 -3.94 -9.73 4.41
N GLU A 90 -3.27 -10.85 4.71
CA GLU A 90 -2.93 -11.22 6.08
C GLU A 90 -2.11 -10.14 6.79
N ARG A 91 -1.22 -9.45 6.05
CA ARG A 91 -0.40 -8.37 6.62
C ARG A 91 -1.24 -7.21 7.18
N TRP A 92 -2.31 -6.80 6.50
CA TRP A 92 -3.22 -5.79 7.04
C TRP A 92 -3.86 -6.24 8.35
N ASP A 93 -4.34 -7.49 8.39
CA ASP A 93 -4.95 -8.09 9.58
C ASP A 93 -3.97 -8.12 10.76
N GLU A 94 -2.73 -8.59 10.53
CA GLU A 94 -1.65 -8.61 11.52
C GLU A 94 -1.36 -7.19 12.09
N ILE A 95 -1.24 -6.18 11.22
CA ILE A 95 -0.97 -4.80 11.63
C ILE A 95 -2.15 -4.25 12.44
N CYS A 96 -3.38 -4.35 11.93
CA CYS A 96 -4.57 -3.83 12.61
C CYS A 96 -4.74 -4.41 14.01
N ARG A 97 -4.62 -5.74 14.16
CA ARG A 97 -4.73 -6.40 15.46
C ARG A 97 -3.64 -5.97 16.43
N THR A 98 -2.42 -5.74 15.95
CA THR A 98 -1.31 -5.23 16.77
C THR A 98 -1.65 -3.88 17.41
N TYR A 99 -2.40 -3.02 16.72
CA TYR A 99 -2.85 -1.72 17.22
C TYR A 99 -4.25 -1.73 17.86
N GLY A 100 -4.79 -2.90 18.17
CA GLY A 100 -6.08 -3.04 18.84
C GLY A 100 -7.29 -2.69 17.96
N VAL A 101 -7.13 -2.67 16.64
CA VAL A 101 -8.23 -2.49 15.68
C VAL A 101 -8.93 -3.83 15.48
N THR A 102 -10.27 -3.82 15.52
CA THR A 102 -11.10 -5.00 15.25
C THR A 102 -11.16 -5.26 13.76
N VAL A 103 -10.73 -6.44 13.33
CA VAL A 103 -10.72 -6.82 11.91
C VAL A 103 -11.86 -7.79 11.61
N ILE A 104 -12.67 -7.42 10.62
CA ILE A 104 -13.62 -8.31 9.93
C ILE A 104 -12.97 -8.76 8.62
N PRO A 105 -12.45 -10.00 8.54
CA PRO A 105 -11.80 -10.47 7.33
C PRO A 105 -12.82 -10.87 6.26
N LEU A 106 -12.52 -10.53 5.02
CA LEU A 106 -13.22 -11.00 3.82
C LEU A 106 -12.27 -11.89 3.03
N ASP A 107 -12.40 -13.19 3.26
CA ASP A 107 -11.50 -14.19 2.72
C ASP A 107 -11.89 -14.61 1.31
N ALA A 108 -10.89 -14.67 0.44
CA ALA A 108 -10.93 -15.36 -0.84
C ALA A 108 -9.87 -16.47 -0.85
N PRO A 109 -10.17 -17.66 -1.40
CA PRO A 109 -9.15 -18.68 -1.60
C PRO A 109 -7.99 -18.13 -2.44
N PHE A 110 -6.77 -18.63 -2.20
CA PHE A 110 -5.58 -18.20 -2.96
C PHE A 110 -5.80 -18.41 -4.46
N GLY A 111 -5.49 -17.38 -5.25
CA GLY A 111 -5.78 -17.35 -6.69
C GLY A 111 -7.14 -16.74 -7.06
N HIS A 112 -7.94 -16.32 -6.07
CA HIS A 112 -9.23 -15.66 -6.28
C HIS A 112 -9.28 -14.27 -5.61
N THR A 113 -10.16 -13.41 -6.10
CA THR A 113 -10.50 -12.12 -5.47
C THR A 113 -11.80 -12.24 -4.67
N VAL A 114 -12.01 -11.32 -3.73
CA VAL A 114 -13.31 -11.10 -3.09
C VAL A 114 -14.28 -10.52 -4.14
N PRO A 115 -15.45 -11.14 -4.39
CA PRO A 115 -16.47 -10.59 -5.28
C PRO A 115 -17.08 -9.29 -4.72
N ALA A 116 -17.42 -8.36 -5.61
CA ALA A 116 -18.01 -7.06 -5.22
C ALA A 116 -19.30 -7.24 -4.41
N GLU A 117 -20.14 -8.22 -4.75
CA GLU A 117 -21.40 -8.48 -4.06
C GLU A 117 -21.17 -9.01 -2.64
N ALA A 118 -20.11 -9.80 -2.43
CA ALA A 118 -19.74 -10.28 -1.10
C ALA A 118 -19.23 -9.13 -0.23
N PHE A 119 -18.42 -8.25 -0.82
CA PHE A 119 -17.94 -7.04 -0.17
C PHE A 119 -19.09 -6.09 0.21
N GLU A 120 -20.04 -5.84 -0.69
CA GLU A 120 -21.22 -5.02 -0.40
C GLU A 120 -22.07 -5.59 0.75
N ARG A 121 -22.27 -6.91 0.78
CA ARG A 121 -22.99 -7.55 1.89
C ARG A 121 -22.28 -7.34 3.21
N ALA A 122 -20.95 -7.42 3.22
CA ALA A 122 -20.14 -7.18 4.41
C ALA A 122 -20.24 -5.72 4.89
N LEU A 123 -20.14 -4.75 3.97
CA LEU A 123 -20.34 -3.33 4.30
C LEU A 123 -21.71 -3.07 4.94
N ARG A 124 -22.78 -3.67 4.41
CA ARG A 124 -24.13 -3.54 4.99
C ARG A 124 -24.29 -4.24 6.33
N ALA A 125 -23.59 -5.35 6.54
CA ALA A 125 -23.61 -6.10 7.80
C ALA A 125 -22.79 -5.41 8.90
N HIS A 126 -21.80 -4.60 8.51
CA HIS A 126 -20.88 -3.89 9.41
C HIS A 126 -20.89 -2.38 9.16
N PRO A 127 -22.02 -1.68 9.38
CA PRO A 127 -22.11 -0.24 9.19
C PRO A 127 -21.19 0.55 10.14
N GLU A 128 -20.67 -0.06 11.20
CA GLU A 128 -19.67 0.48 12.12
C GLU A 128 -18.25 0.48 11.55
N ALA A 129 -18.01 -0.20 10.44
CA ALA A 129 -16.67 -0.29 9.84
C ALA A 129 -16.19 1.10 9.39
N LYS A 130 -15.08 1.55 9.96
CA LYS A 130 -14.50 2.88 9.72
C LYS A 130 -13.62 2.94 8.47
N ALA A 131 -13.06 1.80 8.07
CA ALA A 131 -12.19 1.70 6.90
C ALA A 131 -12.27 0.32 6.23
N VAL A 132 -11.85 0.31 4.98
CA VAL A 132 -11.66 -0.88 4.14
C VAL A 132 -10.20 -0.94 3.74
N LEU A 133 -9.54 -2.06 4.01
CA LEU A 133 -8.14 -2.29 3.69
C LEU A 133 -8.03 -3.41 2.65
N MET A 134 -7.32 -3.13 1.55
CA MET A 134 -7.17 -4.07 0.43
C MET A 134 -5.82 -3.90 -0.25
N GLN A 135 -5.47 -4.85 -1.11
CA GLN A 135 -4.37 -4.75 -2.06
C GLN A 135 -4.96 -4.44 -3.44
N HIS A 136 -4.27 -3.65 -4.27
CA HIS A 136 -4.60 -3.64 -5.70
C HIS A 136 -4.12 -4.93 -6.36
N SER A 137 -2.85 -5.30 -6.11
CA SER A 137 -2.26 -6.57 -6.51
C SER A 137 -1.81 -7.34 -5.29
N GLU A 138 -2.31 -8.57 -5.15
CA GLU A 138 -1.87 -9.53 -4.15
C GLU A 138 -0.77 -10.40 -4.79
N SER A 139 0.48 -9.92 -4.69
CA SER A 139 1.61 -10.52 -5.42
C SER A 139 2.01 -11.89 -4.92
N SER A 140 1.55 -12.32 -3.74
CA SER A 140 1.80 -13.69 -3.26
C SER A 140 0.96 -14.75 -3.99
N THR A 141 -0.15 -14.33 -4.60
CA THR A 141 -1.05 -15.23 -5.37
C THR A 141 -1.22 -14.81 -6.83
N GLY A 142 -0.72 -13.62 -7.21
CA GLY A 142 -0.83 -13.08 -8.56
C GLY A 142 -2.21 -12.50 -8.89
N VAL A 143 -3.10 -12.38 -7.89
CA VAL A 143 -4.45 -11.86 -8.06
C VAL A 143 -4.44 -10.33 -8.13
N LEU A 144 -5.34 -9.78 -8.93
CA LEU A 144 -5.64 -8.36 -9.00
C LEU A 144 -7.06 -8.12 -8.48
N HIS A 145 -7.20 -7.31 -7.43
CA HIS A 145 -8.51 -6.92 -6.92
C HIS A 145 -9.11 -5.78 -7.75
N ASP A 146 -10.44 -5.78 -7.88
CA ASP A 146 -11.17 -4.68 -8.52
C ASP A 146 -11.29 -3.48 -7.58
N VAL A 147 -10.21 -2.70 -7.47
CA VAL A 147 -10.17 -1.48 -6.64
C VAL A 147 -11.28 -0.50 -7.04
N ARG A 148 -11.64 -0.43 -8.33
CA ARG A 148 -12.68 0.49 -8.80
C ARG A 148 -14.06 0.05 -8.33
N GLY A 149 -14.39 -1.23 -8.50
CA GLY A 149 -15.66 -1.78 -8.03
C GLY A 149 -15.81 -1.68 -6.52
N ILE A 150 -14.75 -1.99 -5.77
CA ILE A 150 -14.73 -1.85 -4.30
C ILE A 150 -14.91 -0.39 -3.89
N ALA A 151 -14.15 0.55 -4.46
CA ALA A 151 -14.25 1.97 -4.10
C ALA A 151 -15.61 2.62 -4.48
N ALA A 152 -16.32 2.07 -5.47
CA ALA A 152 -17.62 2.58 -5.88
C ALA A 152 -18.71 2.34 -4.82
N VAL A 153 -18.55 1.33 -3.97
CA VAL A 153 -19.55 0.94 -2.96
C VAL A 153 -19.17 1.33 -1.53
N THR A 154 -18.02 1.99 -1.33
CA THR A 154 -17.57 2.54 -0.03
C THR A 154 -17.92 4.02 0.16
N ARG A 155 -18.68 4.62 -0.75
CA ARG A 155 -19.02 6.06 -0.74
C ARG A 155 -20.46 6.32 -0.32
#